data_AF-A0A957G9U8-F1
#
_entry.id   AF-A0A957G9U8-F1
#
_cell.length_a   1.000
_cell.length_b   1.000
_cell.length_c   1.000
_cell.angle_alpha   90.00
_cell.angle_beta   90.00
_cell.angle_gamma   90.00
#
_symmetry.space_group_name_H-M   'P 1'
#
loop_
_entity.id
_entity.type
_entity.pdbx_description
1 polymer ?
#
loop_
_entity_poly.entity_id
_entity_poly.type
_entity_poly.pdbx_seq_one_letter_code
_entity_poly.pdbx_strand_id
1 'polypeptide(L)'
;MSDIVIEDAPAVNVDPVATAVARLKEKYPEALQDDPRPGYTGVMVPADKIVEVAEYARQELGFNYLSSVTGVDLIDENKMEVVYHTYSIDQGGSALVLKVQVDRDEPVVPSLTPTWPGADFQEREIWDLFGIRFAGHPDLRRILMWDGFEGHPLRKDWKEPFYEEPNKPFGSRWPGGEVFRAEDRNPYGKNVQYPAGWRPDSIDFDTEAEIYAGVTLSRDATPGLKTDKVTVNMGPQHPSTHGVFRMVVTLDGETVLKLDPVMGYLHRNHEKIGERNTFIQNIPYTDRLDYLCSMGNNHGYVLAVEKLLGSQVPERAEWIRILMVELTRIVNHAWALGFLLNDLGALQTPMLYLYIERELILDLFEATAGSRMMCNYMRFGGVAYDLPTHVRTQPTMEFLHELVYDRLPRALEEFETLITNNEIMRARSIGVGYLSLEDAIALSTAGPLLRASGVPYDVRRAEPYSYYEHLDFDVAVRYNGDIYDRYLIRLDEIYQSIRIVKQVLPHLKATKGAPVV
;
A
#
# COMPACT_ATOMS: atom_id res chain seq x y z
N MET A 1 -13.06 -3.61 50.13
CA MET A 1 -11.85 -2.82 49.86
C MET A 1 -10.76 -3.81 49.53
N SER A 2 -10.65 -4.14 48.25
CA SER A 2 -9.60 -5.00 47.70
C SER A 2 -8.63 -4.06 47.00
N ASP A 3 -7.39 -4.04 47.47
CA ASP A 3 -6.33 -3.19 46.96
C ASP A 3 -6.11 -3.45 45.46
N ILE A 4 -6.38 -2.43 44.65
CA ILE A 4 -5.99 -2.39 43.24
C ILE A 4 -4.48 -2.19 43.24
N VAL A 5 -3.74 -3.25 42.91
CA VAL A 5 -2.33 -3.14 42.57
C VAL A 5 -2.28 -2.44 41.21
N ILE A 6 -1.99 -1.15 41.23
CA ILE A 6 -1.54 -0.43 40.04
C ILE A 6 -0.09 -0.86 39.87
N GLU A 7 0.16 -1.83 38.99
CA GLU A 7 1.51 -2.03 38.48
C GLU A 7 1.85 -0.80 37.63
N ASP A 8 2.86 -0.05 38.05
CA ASP A 8 3.45 1.00 37.24
C ASP A 8 3.83 0.39 35.89
N ALA A 9 3.36 1.00 34.80
CA ALA A 9 3.75 0.61 33.45
C ALA A 9 5.29 0.55 33.39
N PRO A 10 5.89 -0.52 32.83
CA PRO A 10 7.34 -0.63 32.75
C PRO A 10 7.90 0.61 32.06
N ALA A 11 9.02 1.12 32.58
CA ALA A 11 9.69 2.30 32.04
C ALA A 11 9.88 2.16 30.52
N VAL A 12 9.12 2.95 29.75
CA VAL A 12 9.19 3.02 28.29
C VAL A 12 10.45 3.77 27.91
N ASN A 13 11.57 3.05 27.78
CA ASN A 13 12.71 3.54 26.99
C ASN A 13 13.71 2.42 26.64
N VAL A 14 13.22 1.36 25.99
CA VAL A 14 14.11 0.48 25.24
C VAL A 14 13.62 0.54 23.81
N ASP A 15 14.37 1.22 22.94
CA ASP A 15 14.15 1.11 21.50
C ASP A 15 14.30 -0.38 21.12
N PRO A 16 13.21 -1.07 20.74
CA PRO A 16 13.26 -2.49 20.41
C PRO A 16 14.27 -2.78 19.31
N VAL A 17 14.45 -1.82 18.38
CA VAL A 17 15.39 -1.94 17.27
C VAL A 17 16.83 -1.88 17.77
N ALA A 18 17.17 -0.91 18.64
CA ALA A 18 18.53 -0.82 19.18
C ALA A 18 18.96 -2.10 19.92
N THR A 19 18.05 -2.68 20.72
CA THR A 19 18.30 -3.96 21.40
C THR A 19 18.43 -5.12 20.41
N ALA A 20 17.57 -5.17 19.41
CA ALA A 20 17.62 -6.19 18.37
C ALA A 20 18.93 -6.15 17.57
N VAL A 21 19.35 -4.95 17.16
CA VAL A 21 20.63 -4.72 16.45
C VAL A 21 21.81 -5.16 17.32
N ALA A 22 21.82 -4.82 18.62
CA ALA A 22 22.86 -5.25 19.53
C ALA A 22 22.94 -6.79 19.63
N ARG A 23 21.80 -7.46 19.82
CA ARG A 23 21.73 -8.94 19.88
C ARG A 23 22.11 -9.60 18.56
N LEU A 24 21.75 -8.99 17.44
CA LEU A 24 22.15 -9.47 16.11
C LEU A 24 23.67 -9.42 15.94
N LYS A 25 24.29 -8.29 16.28
CA LYS A 25 25.75 -8.14 16.22
C LYS A 25 26.48 -9.04 17.20
N GLU A 26 25.92 -9.30 18.38
CA GLU A 26 26.49 -10.27 19.32
C GLU A 26 26.50 -11.68 18.74
N LYS A 27 25.41 -12.08 18.07
CA LYS A 27 25.28 -13.42 17.47
C LYS A 27 26.09 -13.57 16.18
N TYR A 28 26.23 -12.50 15.40
CA TYR A 28 26.88 -12.50 14.09
C TYR A 28 27.96 -11.39 13.96
N PRO A 29 28.99 -11.38 14.83
CA PRO A 29 29.90 -10.23 15.02
C PRO A 29 30.78 -9.92 13.81
N GLU A 30 31.09 -10.91 12.98
CA GLU A 30 31.94 -10.73 11.79
C GLU A 30 31.12 -10.49 10.50
N ALA A 31 29.82 -10.75 10.53
CA ALA A 31 28.96 -10.64 9.36
C ALA A 31 28.22 -9.29 9.30
N LEU A 32 27.80 -8.75 10.45
CA LEU A 32 26.89 -7.61 10.50
C LEU A 32 27.62 -6.29 10.73
N GLN A 33 27.28 -5.28 9.92
CA GLN A 33 27.82 -3.93 10.04
C GLN A 33 26.68 -2.92 10.07
N ASP A 34 26.89 -1.79 10.72
CA ASP A 34 25.98 -0.65 10.53
C ASP A 34 26.11 -0.13 9.10
N ASP A 35 25.03 0.44 8.57
CA ASP A 35 25.11 1.18 7.33
C ASP A 35 26.08 2.37 7.48
N PRO A 36 27.19 2.41 6.72
CA PRO A 36 28.21 3.44 6.88
C PRO A 36 27.78 4.80 6.28
N ARG A 37 26.67 4.85 5.54
CA ARG A 37 26.23 6.06 4.83
C ARG A 37 25.63 7.08 5.81
N PRO A 38 26.05 8.36 5.78
CA PRO A 38 25.53 9.38 6.69
C PRO A 38 24.00 9.52 6.60
N GLY A 39 23.31 9.44 7.75
CA GLY A 39 21.86 9.58 7.84
C GLY A 39 21.06 8.32 7.51
N TYR A 40 21.72 7.23 7.06
CA TYR A 40 21.07 5.94 6.86
C TYR A 40 21.03 5.17 8.18
N THR A 41 19.95 4.41 8.37
CA THR A 41 19.78 3.47 9.49
C THR A 41 19.64 2.05 8.95
N GLY A 42 19.95 1.05 9.79
CA GLY A 42 19.83 -0.36 9.44
C GLY A 42 21.15 -1.12 9.48
N VAL A 43 21.04 -2.43 9.34
CA VAL A 43 22.15 -3.38 9.43
C VAL A 43 22.45 -3.96 8.05
N MET A 44 23.70 -3.84 7.63
CA MET A 44 24.23 -4.52 6.45
C MET A 44 24.43 -6.00 6.76
N VAL A 45 23.85 -6.86 5.94
CA VAL A 45 23.85 -8.31 6.06
C VAL A 45 24.43 -8.92 4.78
N PRO A 46 25.44 -9.81 4.87
CA PRO A 46 25.94 -10.57 3.74
C PRO A 46 24.83 -11.42 3.13
N ALA A 47 24.80 -11.52 1.79
CA ALA A 47 23.73 -12.22 1.08
C ALA A 47 23.59 -13.68 1.50
N ASP A 48 24.69 -14.39 1.79
CA ASP A 48 24.70 -15.78 2.26
C ASP A 48 24.18 -15.96 3.69
N LYS A 49 24.04 -14.87 4.45
CA LYS A 49 23.57 -14.87 5.85
C LYS A 49 22.18 -14.28 6.06
N ILE A 50 21.56 -13.71 5.02
CA ILE A 50 20.27 -13.04 5.16
C ILE A 50 19.16 -13.95 5.69
N VAL A 51 19.10 -15.22 5.25
CA VAL A 51 18.08 -16.17 5.70
C VAL A 51 18.24 -16.48 7.20
N GLU A 52 19.45 -16.82 7.65
CA GLU A 52 19.75 -17.12 9.06
C GLU A 52 19.49 -15.91 9.98
N VAL A 53 19.80 -14.70 9.50
CA VAL A 53 19.56 -13.45 10.23
C VAL A 53 18.07 -13.12 10.29
N ALA A 54 17.36 -13.26 9.18
CA ALA A 54 15.92 -13.05 9.09
C ALA A 54 15.13 -14.01 9.99
N GLU A 55 15.47 -15.30 9.97
CA GLU A 55 14.85 -16.31 10.84
C GLU A 55 15.07 -15.98 12.31
N TYR A 56 16.28 -15.59 12.69
CA TYR A 56 16.57 -15.18 14.07
C TYR A 56 15.81 -13.89 14.46
N ALA A 57 15.76 -12.89 13.57
CA ALA A 57 14.99 -11.66 13.81
C ALA A 57 13.50 -11.95 14.02
N ARG A 58 12.92 -12.84 13.21
CA ARG A 58 11.52 -13.25 13.31
C ARG A 58 11.25 -14.05 14.59
N GLN A 59 12.02 -15.10 14.85
CA GLN A 59 11.71 -16.10 15.88
C GLN A 59 12.18 -15.69 17.28
N GLU A 60 13.33 -15.03 17.40
CA GLU A 60 14.00 -14.78 18.69
C GLU A 60 13.97 -13.31 19.12
N LEU A 61 13.77 -12.39 18.18
CA LEU A 61 13.70 -10.95 18.43
C LEU A 61 12.29 -10.36 18.27
N GLY A 62 11.34 -11.15 17.75
CA GLY A 62 9.94 -10.77 17.62
C GLY A 62 9.62 -9.81 16.48
N PHE A 63 10.51 -9.65 15.49
CA PHE A 63 10.26 -8.87 14.28
C PHE A 63 9.48 -9.71 13.26
N ASN A 64 8.23 -9.98 13.59
CA ASN A 64 7.38 -10.95 12.89
C ASN A 64 6.66 -10.39 11.66
N TYR A 65 6.62 -9.08 11.48
CA TYR A 65 5.87 -8.42 10.40
C TYR A 65 6.79 -7.79 9.36
N LEU A 66 6.85 -8.37 8.16
CA LEU A 66 7.59 -7.78 7.04
C LEU A 66 6.71 -6.74 6.34
N SER A 67 6.99 -5.46 6.51
CA SER A 67 6.16 -4.38 5.94
C SER A 67 6.50 -4.10 4.48
N SER A 68 7.81 -4.05 4.14
CA SER A 68 8.25 -3.79 2.78
C SER A 68 9.62 -4.40 2.44
N VAL A 69 9.80 -4.71 1.16
CA VAL A 69 11.06 -5.10 0.52
C VAL A 69 11.25 -4.20 -0.70
N THR A 70 12.38 -3.50 -0.77
CA THR A 70 12.66 -2.56 -1.87
C THR A 70 14.04 -2.79 -2.46
N GLY A 71 14.17 -2.65 -3.78
CA GLY A 71 15.44 -2.66 -4.49
C GLY A 71 16.04 -1.26 -4.66
N VAL A 72 17.36 -1.16 -4.66
CA VAL A 72 18.11 0.09 -4.93
C VAL A 72 19.27 -0.23 -5.86
N ASP A 73 19.35 0.50 -6.98
CA ASP A 73 20.49 0.42 -7.91
C ASP A 73 21.55 1.48 -7.54
N LEU A 74 22.62 1.03 -6.91
CA LEU A 74 23.79 1.82 -6.52
C LEU A 74 24.83 1.79 -7.65
N ILE A 75 24.46 2.38 -8.78
CA ILE A 75 25.23 2.32 -10.03
C ILE A 75 26.68 2.80 -9.88
N ASP A 76 26.92 3.84 -9.07
CA ASP A 76 28.26 4.41 -8.86
C ASP A 76 29.20 3.46 -8.09
N GLU A 77 28.64 2.54 -7.30
CA GLU A 77 29.37 1.55 -6.51
C GLU A 77 29.43 0.18 -7.21
N ASN A 78 28.80 0.05 -8.39
CA ASN A 78 28.55 -1.22 -9.08
C ASN A 78 27.88 -2.26 -8.15
N LYS A 79 26.89 -1.83 -7.36
CA LYS A 79 26.13 -2.68 -6.44
C LYS A 79 24.64 -2.60 -6.66
N MET A 80 23.95 -3.69 -6.38
CA MET A 80 22.51 -3.71 -6.13
C MET A 80 22.26 -3.93 -4.65
N GLU A 81 21.29 -3.22 -4.09
CA GLU A 81 20.89 -3.34 -2.69
C GLU A 81 19.43 -3.77 -2.57
N VAL A 82 19.14 -4.69 -1.64
CA VAL A 82 17.79 -5.04 -1.21
C VAL A 82 17.62 -4.61 0.24
N VAL A 83 16.54 -3.88 0.53
CA VAL A 83 16.22 -3.34 1.85
C VAL A 83 14.93 -3.95 2.36
N TYR A 84 14.99 -4.62 3.51
CA TYR A 84 13.85 -5.24 4.18
C TYR A 84 13.47 -4.42 5.42
N HIS A 85 12.21 -4.00 5.52
CA HIS A 85 11.66 -3.32 6.69
C HIS A 85 10.80 -4.30 7.49
N THR A 86 11.30 -4.72 8.64
CA THR A 86 10.60 -5.65 9.54
C THR A 86 10.20 -4.93 10.81
N TYR A 87 8.97 -5.16 11.28
CA TYR A 87 8.42 -4.57 12.50
C TYR A 87 8.07 -5.66 13.48
N SER A 88 8.00 -5.29 14.76
CA SER A 88 7.43 -6.12 15.80
C SER A 88 6.00 -5.69 16.09
N ILE A 89 5.05 -6.61 15.88
CA ILE A 89 3.64 -6.35 16.23
C ILE A 89 3.48 -6.19 17.75
N ASP A 90 4.16 -7.02 18.53
CA ASP A 90 3.99 -7.08 19.98
C ASP A 90 4.71 -5.93 20.69
N GLN A 91 5.90 -5.56 20.21
CA GLN A 91 6.71 -4.49 20.83
C GLN A 91 6.38 -3.11 20.28
N GLY A 92 5.78 -3.01 19.09
CA GLY A 92 5.59 -1.74 18.38
C GLY A 92 6.91 -1.07 18.01
N GLY A 93 6.87 0.23 17.75
CA GLY A 93 8.04 1.02 17.42
C GLY A 93 8.43 0.98 15.94
N SER A 94 9.67 1.39 15.66
CA SER A 94 10.22 1.55 14.31
C SER A 94 10.67 0.22 13.70
N ALA A 95 10.97 0.24 12.40
CA ALA A 95 11.43 -0.94 11.69
C ALA A 95 12.88 -1.33 12.05
N LEU A 96 13.11 -2.63 12.26
CA LEU A 96 14.42 -3.23 12.05
C LEU A 96 14.66 -3.35 10.54
N VAL A 97 15.65 -2.60 10.05
CA VAL A 97 16.01 -2.52 8.64
C VAL A 97 17.20 -3.42 8.35
N LEU A 98 17.01 -4.44 7.51
CA LEU A 98 18.07 -5.33 7.04
C LEU A 98 18.41 -4.98 5.59
N LYS A 99 19.69 -4.84 5.27
CA LYS A 99 20.17 -4.43 3.94
C LYS A 99 21.15 -5.46 3.40
N VAL A 100 20.96 -5.86 2.16
CA VAL A 100 21.86 -6.80 1.48
C VAL A 100 22.39 -6.15 0.22
N GLN A 101 23.71 -6.08 0.07
CA GLN A 101 24.37 -5.61 -1.15
C GLN A 101 25.02 -6.76 -1.91
N VAL A 102 24.81 -6.78 -3.22
CA VAL A 102 25.36 -7.78 -4.14
C VAL A 102 25.95 -7.10 -5.37
N ASP A 103 26.74 -7.85 -6.13
CA ASP A 103 27.27 -7.37 -7.41
C ASP A 103 26.14 -7.02 -8.39
N ARG A 104 26.32 -5.94 -9.17
CA ARG A 104 25.28 -5.40 -10.05
C ARG A 104 25.11 -6.20 -11.36
N ASP A 105 26.15 -6.87 -11.81
CA ASP A 105 26.15 -7.58 -13.10
C ASP A 105 25.37 -8.90 -13.00
N GLU A 106 25.56 -9.63 -11.90
CA GLU A 106 24.83 -10.86 -11.59
C GLU A 106 24.21 -10.80 -10.17
N PRO A 107 23.21 -9.94 -9.94
CA PRO A 107 22.66 -9.72 -8.61
C PRO A 107 21.77 -10.90 -8.21
N VAL A 108 22.20 -11.65 -7.19
CA VAL A 108 21.45 -12.78 -6.62
C VAL A 108 21.41 -12.66 -5.10
N VAL A 109 20.21 -12.70 -4.53
CA VAL A 109 19.96 -12.69 -3.08
C VAL A 109 19.12 -13.94 -2.72
N PRO A 110 19.34 -14.63 -1.61
CA PRO A 110 18.42 -15.68 -1.17
C PRO A 110 17.02 -15.12 -0.87
N SER A 111 15.98 -15.83 -1.31
CA SER A 111 14.60 -15.45 -1.05
C SER A 111 14.25 -15.56 0.42
N LEU A 112 13.51 -14.58 0.95
CA LEU A 112 12.95 -14.63 2.30
C LEU A 112 11.51 -15.12 2.32
N THR A 113 10.95 -15.58 1.20
CA THR A 113 9.61 -16.19 1.15
C THR A 113 9.39 -17.35 2.14
N PRO A 114 10.38 -18.22 2.48
CA PRO A 114 10.19 -19.23 3.52
C PRO A 114 10.06 -18.63 4.93
N THR A 115 10.68 -17.47 5.17
CA THR A 115 10.65 -16.77 6.46
C THR A 115 9.48 -15.80 6.55
N TRP A 116 9.11 -15.12 5.47
CA TRP A 116 7.96 -14.25 5.36
C TRP A 116 7.30 -14.47 4.01
N PRO A 117 6.23 -15.29 3.94
CA PRO A 117 5.48 -15.51 2.70
C PRO A 117 5.06 -14.22 1.98
N GLY A 118 4.79 -13.14 2.71
CA GLY A 118 4.49 -11.82 2.14
C GLY A 118 5.62 -11.16 1.32
N ALA A 119 6.83 -11.73 1.32
CA ALA A 119 7.93 -11.30 0.46
C ALA A 119 7.70 -11.62 -1.02
N ASP A 120 6.83 -12.58 -1.36
CA ASP A 120 6.64 -13.12 -2.72
C ASP A 120 6.46 -12.01 -3.77
N PHE A 121 5.40 -11.20 -3.67
CA PHE A 121 5.13 -10.17 -4.66
C PHE A 121 6.20 -9.07 -4.71
N GLN A 122 6.84 -8.77 -3.59
CA GLN A 122 7.82 -7.69 -3.50
C GLN A 122 9.17 -8.13 -4.10
N GLU A 123 9.60 -9.37 -3.84
CA GLU A 123 10.79 -9.97 -4.47
C GLU A 123 10.58 -10.13 -5.99
N ARG A 124 9.38 -10.51 -6.43
CA ARG A 124 9.02 -10.53 -7.86
C ARG A 124 9.06 -9.15 -8.51
N GLU A 125 8.52 -8.14 -7.85
CA GLU A 125 8.57 -6.75 -8.34
C GLU A 125 10.01 -6.26 -8.48
N ILE A 126 10.86 -6.54 -7.49
CA ILE A 126 12.27 -6.18 -7.53
C ILE A 126 12.98 -6.91 -8.68
N TRP A 127 12.71 -8.19 -8.88
CA TRP A 127 13.25 -8.93 -10.02
C TRP A 127 12.77 -8.33 -11.35
N ASP A 128 11.49 -7.98 -11.46
CA ASP A 128 10.92 -7.44 -12.69
C ASP A 128 11.51 -6.07 -13.04
N LEU A 129 11.63 -5.19 -12.03
CA LEU A 129 11.99 -3.80 -12.20
C LEU A 129 13.50 -3.49 -12.08
N PHE A 130 14.25 -4.25 -11.28
CA PHE A 130 15.70 -4.08 -11.06
C PHE A 130 16.54 -5.25 -11.58
N GLY A 131 15.96 -6.44 -11.76
CA GLY A 131 16.67 -7.62 -12.24
C GLY A 131 17.48 -8.36 -11.17
N ILE A 132 17.24 -8.09 -9.89
CA ILE A 132 17.83 -8.85 -8.78
C ILE A 132 17.11 -10.20 -8.69
N ARG A 133 17.84 -11.31 -8.78
CA ARG A 133 17.26 -12.65 -8.70
C ARG A 133 17.17 -13.13 -7.26
N PHE A 134 16.07 -13.79 -6.91
CA PHE A 134 15.86 -14.35 -5.59
C PHE A 134 15.99 -15.88 -5.61
N ALA A 135 17.10 -16.40 -5.08
CA ALA A 135 17.37 -17.83 -5.06
C ALA A 135 16.41 -18.54 -4.09
N GLY A 136 15.71 -19.59 -4.58
CA GLY A 136 14.72 -20.32 -3.81
C GLY A 136 13.30 -19.74 -3.83
N HIS A 137 13.06 -18.65 -4.59
CA HIS A 137 11.74 -18.05 -4.72
C HIS A 137 10.74 -18.98 -5.45
N PRO A 138 9.48 -19.13 -4.97
CA PRO A 138 8.52 -20.10 -5.52
C PRO A 138 8.01 -19.75 -6.93
N ASP A 139 7.84 -18.46 -7.24
CA ASP A 139 7.33 -18.00 -8.55
C ASP A 139 8.03 -16.70 -9.01
N LEU A 140 9.26 -16.79 -9.52
CA LEU A 140 10.03 -15.61 -9.94
C LEU A 140 9.77 -15.20 -11.41
N ARG A 141 8.51 -15.00 -11.77
CA ARG A 141 8.06 -14.47 -13.08
C ARG A 141 7.71 -12.98 -13.02
N ARG A 142 7.62 -12.32 -14.18
CA ARG A 142 7.18 -10.90 -14.29
C ARG A 142 5.81 -10.72 -13.68
N ILE A 143 5.65 -9.59 -13.01
CA ILE A 143 4.45 -9.26 -12.22
C ILE A 143 3.84 -7.94 -12.70
N LEU A 144 4.64 -7.00 -13.18
CA LEU A 144 4.21 -5.69 -13.66
C LEU A 144 4.46 -5.50 -15.15
N MET A 145 5.62 -5.93 -15.64
CA MET A 145 5.99 -5.81 -17.05
C MET A 145 5.49 -7.02 -17.83
N TRP A 146 5.22 -6.83 -19.12
CA TRP A 146 4.86 -7.95 -19.99
C TRP A 146 6.08 -8.87 -20.22
N ASP A 147 5.86 -10.14 -20.51
CA ASP A 147 6.90 -11.19 -20.44
C ASP A 147 8.11 -10.92 -21.34
N GLY A 148 7.91 -10.40 -22.54
CA GLY A 148 8.97 -10.06 -23.48
C GLY A 148 9.53 -8.64 -23.31
N PHE A 149 9.24 -7.95 -22.21
CA PHE A 149 9.78 -6.62 -21.95
C PHE A 149 11.32 -6.66 -21.91
N GLU A 150 11.96 -5.74 -22.66
CA GLU A 150 13.41 -5.66 -22.75
C GLU A 150 14.00 -4.86 -21.57
N GLY A 151 14.68 -5.58 -20.66
CA GLY A 151 15.41 -4.99 -19.55
C GLY A 151 14.59 -4.84 -18.25
N HIS A 152 15.02 -3.87 -17.45
CA HIS A 152 14.60 -3.63 -16.07
C HIS A 152 14.46 -2.11 -15.83
N PRO A 153 13.23 -1.55 -15.83
CA PRO A 153 13.02 -0.11 -15.92
C PRO A 153 13.62 0.75 -14.81
N LEU A 154 13.82 0.18 -13.61
CA LEU A 154 14.34 0.89 -12.45
C LEU A 154 15.86 0.76 -12.29
N ARG A 155 16.55 0.08 -13.22
CA ARG A 155 18.01 0.27 -13.35
C ARG A 155 18.31 1.71 -13.81
N LYS A 156 19.35 2.34 -13.26
CA LYS A 156 19.72 3.74 -13.51
C LYS A 156 20.27 3.97 -14.91
N ASP A 157 20.95 2.97 -15.46
CA ASP A 157 21.43 2.94 -16.85
C ASP A 157 20.33 2.62 -17.87
N TRP A 158 19.22 2.00 -17.44
CA TRP A 158 18.09 1.75 -18.32
C TRP A 158 17.50 3.06 -18.83
N LYS A 159 17.43 3.18 -20.15
CA LYS A 159 16.87 4.32 -20.85
C LYS A 159 15.53 3.93 -21.41
N GLU A 160 14.56 4.83 -21.25
CA GLU A 160 13.27 4.65 -21.89
C GLU A 160 13.43 4.71 -23.42
N PRO A 161 12.44 4.17 -24.18
CA PRO A 161 12.52 4.12 -25.65
C PRO A 161 12.80 5.50 -26.30
N PHE A 162 12.46 6.58 -25.60
CA PHE A 162 12.57 7.96 -26.07
C PHE A 162 13.33 8.87 -25.12
N TYR A 163 14.33 8.30 -24.44
CA TYR A 163 15.20 9.08 -23.60
C TYR A 163 15.85 10.21 -24.41
N GLU A 164 15.59 11.45 -23.99
CA GLU A 164 16.20 12.65 -24.58
C GLU A 164 17.28 13.18 -23.63
N GLU A 165 16.85 13.58 -22.44
CA GLU A 165 17.68 14.22 -21.42
C GLU A 165 17.33 13.65 -20.04
N PRO A 166 18.24 13.77 -19.06
CA PRO A 166 18.03 13.23 -17.72
C PRO A 166 16.87 13.89 -16.96
N ASN A 167 16.63 15.20 -17.14
CA ASN A 167 15.69 15.99 -16.35
C ASN A 167 14.69 16.76 -17.24
N LYS A 168 13.47 16.98 -16.74
CA LYS A 168 12.44 17.82 -17.40
C LYS A 168 12.47 19.27 -16.90
N PRO A 169 12.02 20.27 -17.71
CA PRO A 169 11.53 20.14 -19.09
C PRO A 169 12.69 19.92 -20.09
N PHE A 170 12.45 19.12 -21.13
CA PHE A 170 13.45 18.81 -22.14
C PHE A 170 13.76 20.01 -23.05
N GLY A 171 15.00 20.10 -23.52
CA GLY A 171 15.43 21.11 -24.49
C GLY A 171 14.52 21.19 -25.73
N SER A 172 14.02 20.07 -26.25
CA SER A 172 13.07 20.04 -27.38
C SER A 172 11.71 20.71 -27.11
N ARG A 173 11.35 20.96 -25.85
CA ARG A 173 10.02 21.45 -25.43
C ARG A 173 10.05 22.87 -24.84
N TRP A 174 11.22 23.49 -24.72
CA TRP A 174 11.44 24.82 -24.13
C TRP A 174 11.99 25.79 -25.21
N PRO A 175 11.69 27.11 -25.16
CA PRO A 175 11.20 27.86 -26.32
C PRO A 175 12.15 27.85 -27.52
N GLY A 176 11.65 27.36 -28.64
CA GLY A 176 12.39 27.21 -29.91
C GLY A 176 12.68 25.76 -30.32
N GLY A 177 12.41 24.78 -29.45
CA GLY A 177 12.59 23.36 -29.76
C GLY A 177 11.59 22.81 -30.79
N GLU A 178 12.05 21.86 -31.61
CA GLU A 178 11.21 21.10 -32.54
C GLU A 178 10.61 19.88 -31.83
N VAL A 179 9.28 19.86 -31.70
CA VAL A 179 8.57 18.72 -31.11
C VAL A 179 8.43 17.63 -32.17
N PHE A 180 8.96 16.44 -31.89
CA PHE A 180 8.75 15.23 -32.69
C PHE A 180 7.89 14.22 -31.90
N ARG A 181 7.13 13.39 -32.62
CA ARG A 181 6.44 12.27 -31.98
C ARG A 181 7.44 11.16 -31.77
N ALA A 182 7.35 10.58 -30.59
CA ALA A 182 8.28 9.55 -30.17
C ALA A 182 8.03 8.26 -30.98
N GLU A 183 6.75 7.98 -31.25
CA GLU A 183 6.25 6.90 -32.10
C GLU A 183 6.87 6.88 -33.50
N ASP A 184 7.30 8.03 -34.05
CA ASP A 184 7.93 8.13 -35.37
C ASP A 184 9.31 7.46 -35.42
N ARG A 185 9.95 7.24 -34.26
CA ARG A 185 11.24 6.54 -34.15
C ARG A 185 11.08 5.04 -33.98
N ASN A 186 9.87 4.55 -33.71
CA ASN A 186 9.59 3.13 -33.54
C ASN A 186 9.10 2.52 -34.87
N PRO A 187 9.71 1.43 -35.36
CA PRO A 187 9.23 0.71 -36.55
C PRO A 187 7.73 0.34 -36.53
N TYR A 188 7.14 0.19 -35.34
CA TYR A 188 5.74 -0.18 -35.14
C TYR A 188 4.82 1.00 -34.77
N GLY A 189 5.35 2.24 -34.72
CA GLY A 189 4.56 3.42 -34.37
C GLY A 189 4.00 3.40 -32.95
N LYS A 190 4.66 2.69 -32.03
CA LYS A 190 4.27 2.55 -30.61
C LYS A 190 5.29 3.15 -29.68
N ASN A 191 4.85 3.46 -28.46
CA ASN A 191 5.71 3.99 -27.39
C ASN A 191 6.24 2.85 -26.48
N VAL A 192 6.92 1.88 -27.09
CA VAL A 192 7.47 0.69 -26.40
C VAL A 192 8.79 0.29 -27.07
N GLN A 193 9.79 -0.10 -26.27
CA GLN A 193 11.02 -0.70 -26.78
C GLN A 193 10.82 -2.23 -26.86
N TYR A 194 11.15 -2.79 -28.01
CA TYR A 194 11.04 -4.22 -28.29
C TYR A 194 12.45 -4.83 -28.35
N PRO A 195 12.63 -6.09 -27.90
CA PRO A 195 13.91 -6.78 -28.02
C PRO A 195 14.44 -6.77 -29.45
N ALA A 196 15.77 -6.72 -29.60
CA ALA A 196 16.41 -6.75 -30.91
C ALA A 196 15.98 -7.99 -31.72
N GLY A 197 15.42 -7.77 -32.92
CA GLY A 197 14.94 -8.85 -33.80
C GLY A 197 13.53 -9.36 -33.50
N TRP A 198 12.85 -8.82 -32.49
CA TRP A 198 11.48 -9.18 -32.15
C TRP A 198 10.49 -8.79 -33.26
N ARG A 199 9.61 -9.72 -33.65
CA ARG A 199 8.51 -9.46 -34.57
C ARG A 199 7.17 -9.83 -33.92
N PRO A 200 6.06 -9.12 -34.24
CA PRO A 200 4.74 -9.42 -33.68
C PRO A 200 4.23 -10.83 -34.00
N ASP A 201 4.68 -11.41 -35.10
CA ASP A 201 4.32 -12.74 -35.60
C ASP A 201 5.28 -13.85 -35.14
N SER A 202 6.39 -13.50 -34.47
CA SER A 202 7.46 -14.43 -34.10
C SER A 202 7.44 -14.90 -32.65
N ILE A 203 6.30 -14.81 -31.96
CA ILE A 203 6.22 -15.19 -30.55
C ILE A 203 5.82 -16.66 -30.39
N ASP A 204 6.82 -17.47 -30.00
CA ASP A 204 6.75 -18.73 -29.25
C ASP A 204 6.86 -18.46 -27.72
N PHE A 205 6.36 -17.33 -27.21
CA PHE A 205 6.38 -17.02 -25.76
C PHE A 205 5.13 -17.59 -25.12
N ASP A 206 5.32 -18.73 -24.47
CA ASP A 206 4.24 -19.55 -23.95
C ASP A 206 3.85 -19.17 -22.52
N THR A 207 3.86 -17.91 -22.11
CA THR A 207 3.35 -17.58 -20.75
C THR A 207 1.87 -17.91 -20.65
N GLU A 208 1.12 -17.66 -21.72
CA GLU A 208 -0.26 -18.11 -21.83
C GLU A 208 -0.32 -19.63 -21.71
N ALA A 209 0.45 -20.43 -22.46
CA ALA A 209 0.40 -21.89 -22.29
C ALA A 209 1.33 -22.52 -21.26
N GLU A 210 2.02 -21.75 -20.41
CA GLU A 210 2.55 -22.12 -19.09
C GLU A 210 1.50 -21.89 -18.01
N ILE A 211 0.82 -20.74 -18.04
CA ILE A 211 -0.42 -20.50 -17.28
C ILE A 211 -1.44 -21.58 -17.63
N TYR A 212 -1.54 -21.93 -18.92
CA TYR A 212 -2.34 -23.02 -19.42
C TYR A 212 -1.57 -24.37 -19.49
N ALA A 213 -0.30 -24.51 -19.11
CA ALA A 213 0.40 -25.83 -19.12
C ALA A 213 -0.11 -26.70 -17.97
N GLY A 214 -0.55 -26.05 -16.90
CA GLY A 214 -1.39 -26.66 -15.87
C GLY A 214 -2.74 -27.17 -16.39
N VAL A 215 -3.14 -26.82 -17.62
CA VAL A 215 -4.34 -27.32 -18.34
C VAL A 215 -4.05 -28.67 -18.99
N THR A 216 -3.41 -29.55 -18.23
CA THR A 216 -3.76 -30.94 -18.43
C THR A 216 -5.16 -31.10 -17.87
N LEU A 217 -6.09 -31.61 -18.69
CA LEU A 217 -7.22 -32.40 -18.21
C LEU A 217 -6.63 -33.54 -17.38
N SER A 218 -6.26 -33.25 -16.14
CA SER A 218 -5.69 -34.22 -15.21
C SER A 218 -6.85 -35.09 -14.77
N ARG A 219 -6.99 -36.21 -15.47
CA ARG A 219 -7.91 -37.28 -15.09
C ARG A 219 -7.31 -37.94 -13.87
N ASP A 220 -7.81 -37.60 -12.69
CA ASP A 220 -7.45 -38.30 -11.47
C ASP A 220 -7.68 -39.82 -11.63
N ALA A 221 -6.68 -40.59 -11.19
CA ALA A 221 -6.58 -42.04 -11.36
C ALA A 221 -7.41 -42.83 -10.32
N THR A 222 -8.22 -42.15 -9.50
CA THR A 222 -8.98 -42.74 -8.41
C THR A 222 -10.39 -43.17 -8.87
N PRO A 223 -10.90 -44.35 -8.47
CA PRO A 223 -12.24 -44.81 -8.90
C PRO A 223 -13.38 -44.00 -8.23
N GLY A 224 -14.15 -43.23 -9.00
CA GLY A 224 -15.31 -42.44 -8.53
C GLY A 224 -15.97 -41.62 -9.66
N LEU A 225 -17.11 -40.97 -9.37
CA LEU A 225 -17.73 -39.97 -10.27
C LEU A 225 -16.77 -38.79 -10.44
N LYS A 226 -16.35 -38.52 -11.67
CA LYS A 226 -15.32 -37.53 -12.00
C LYS A 226 -15.96 -36.19 -12.34
N THR A 227 -15.46 -35.12 -11.75
CA THR A 227 -15.69 -33.74 -12.20
C THR A 227 -14.49 -33.31 -13.04
N ASP A 228 -14.76 -32.66 -14.18
CA ASP A 228 -13.70 -32.15 -15.05
C ASP A 228 -13.13 -30.87 -14.45
N LYS A 229 -11.80 -30.79 -14.39
CA LYS A 229 -11.11 -29.55 -14.00
C LYS A 229 -11.17 -28.56 -15.16
N VAL A 230 -11.65 -27.35 -14.90
CA VAL A 230 -11.80 -26.30 -15.90
C VAL A 230 -11.03 -25.06 -15.44
N THR A 231 -10.17 -24.56 -16.33
CA THR A 231 -9.48 -23.28 -16.11
C THR A 231 -10.25 -22.17 -16.81
N VAL A 232 -10.68 -21.16 -16.05
CA VAL A 232 -11.43 -20.01 -16.52
C VAL A 232 -10.59 -18.75 -16.36
N ASN A 233 -10.58 -17.92 -17.39
CA ASN A 233 -9.97 -16.60 -17.34
C ASN A 233 -11.03 -15.56 -16.93
N MET A 234 -10.84 -14.93 -15.78
CA MET A 234 -11.72 -13.87 -15.27
C MET A 234 -11.02 -12.51 -15.41
N GLY A 235 -11.51 -11.66 -16.30
CA GLY A 235 -10.91 -10.36 -16.63
C GLY A 235 -10.14 -10.36 -17.96
N PRO A 236 -9.38 -9.29 -18.28
CA PRO A 236 -9.17 -8.11 -17.45
C PRO A 236 -10.39 -7.17 -17.39
N GLN A 237 -11.39 -7.37 -18.25
CA GLN A 237 -12.65 -6.64 -18.26
C GLN A 237 -13.76 -7.49 -17.61
N HIS A 238 -14.08 -7.21 -16.35
CA HIS A 238 -15.22 -7.82 -15.66
C HIS A 238 -15.78 -6.83 -14.62
N PRO A 239 -17.12 -6.74 -14.40
CA PRO A 239 -17.67 -5.79 -13.43
C PRO A 239 -17.11 -5.93 -12.01
N SER A 240 -16.88 -7.16 -11.56
CA SER A 240 -16.37 -7.46 -10.20
C SER A 240 -14.85 -7.30 -10.03
N THR A 241 -14.11 -6.88 -11.06
CA THR A 241 -12.64 -6.67 -10.94
C THR A 241 -12.26 -5.23 -10.59
N HIS A 242 -13.23 -4.30 -10.51
CA HIS A 242 -13.08 -2.91 -10.05
C HIS A 242 -11.81 -2.19 -10.53
N GLY A 243 -11.61 -2.23 -11.84
CA GLY A 243 -10.39 -1.79 -12.49
C GLY A 243 -9.98 -2.79 -13.55
N VAL A 244 -8.68 -2.90 -13.79
CA VAL A 244 -8.11 -3.82 -14.78
C VAL A 244 -7.33 -4.89 -14.04
N PHE A 245 -7.99 -6.01 -13.78
CA PHE A 245 -7.41 -7.13 -13.04
C PHE A 245 -7.84 -8.44 -13.68
N ARG A 246 -6.89 -9.34 -13.89
CA ARG A 246 -7.11 -10.64 -14.50
C ARG A 246 -6.74 -11.73 -13.50
N MET A 247 -7.62 -12.70 -13.33
CA MET A 247 -7.36 -13.90 -12.52
C MET A 247 -7.56 -15.13 -13.39
N VAL A 248 -6.57 -16.02 -13.41
CA VAL A 248 -6.71 -17.34 -13.99
C VAL A 248 -7.12 -18.28 -12.87
N VAL A 249 -8.31 -18.85 -12.97
CA VAL A 249 -8.93 -19.65 -11.91
C VAL A 249 -9.06 -21.08 -12.38
N THR A 250 -8.49 -22.02 -11.63
CA THR A 250 -8.69 -23.46 -11.88
C THR A 250 -9.79 -23.99 -10.96
N LEU A 251 -10.85 -24.51 -11.56
CA LEU A 251 -12.06 -24.97 -10.90
C LEU A 251 -12.21 -26.49 -10.98
N ASP A 252 -12.77 -27.08 -9.93
CA ASP A 252 -13.30 -28.44 -9.91
C ASP A 252 -14.79 -28.38 -9.53
N GLY A 253 -15.66 -28.47 -10.54
CA GLY A 253 -17.06 -28.08 -10.41
C GLY A 253 -17.19 -26.61 -10.00
N GLU A 254 -17.67 -26.36 -8.77
CA GLU A 254 -17.80 -25.03 -8.18
C GLU A 254 -16.65 -24.67 -7.20
N THR A 255 -15.72 -25.60 -6.95
CA THR A 255 -14.62 -25.40 -6.00
C THR A 255 -13.42 -24.77 -6.69
N VAL A 256 -12.90 -23.67 -6.14
CA VAL A 256 -11.63 -23.06 -6.59
C VAL A 256 -10.46 -23.87 -6.04
N LEU A 257 -9.65 -24.44 -6.94
CA LEU A 257 -8.43 -25.19 -6.57
C LEU A 257 -7.17 -24.32 -6.61
N LYS A 258 -7.10 -23.39 -7.56
CA LYS A 258 -5.95 -22.51 -7.77
C LYS A 258 -6.39 -21.16 -8.33
N LEU A 259 -5.73 -20.09 -7.89
CA LEU A 259 -5.93 -18.74 -8.38
C LEU A 259 -4.57 -18.11 -8.68
N ASP A 260 -4.35 -17.76 -9.95
CA ASP A 260 -3.14 -17.08 -10.41
C ASP A 260 -3.51 -15.64 -10.83
N PRO A 261 -3.20 -14.62 -10.01
CA PRO A 261 -3.46 -13.23 -10.36
C PRO A 261 -2.45 -12.73 -11.41
N VAL A 262 -2.95 -12.08 -12.46
CA VAL A 262 -2.14 -11.42 -13.49
C VAL A 262 -2.26 -9.91 -13.28
N MET A 263 -1.16 -9.31 -12.83
CA MET A 263 -1.06 -7.90 -12.48
C MET A 263 -0.37 -7.10 -13.62
N GLY A 264 -0.14 -5.80 -13.39
CA GLY A 264 0.61 -4.95 -14.34
C GLY A 264 -0.21 -4.17 -15.36
N TYR A 265 -1.49 -4.49 -15.57
CA TYR A 265 -2.33 -3.77 -16.56
C TYR A 265 -2.48 -2.25 -16.29
N LEU A 266 -2.38 -1.83 -15.03
CA LEU A 266 -2.40 -0.42 -14.63
C LEU A 266 -1.01 0.10 -14.20
N HIS A 267 0.05 -0.70 -14.40
CA HIS A 267 1.41 -0.27 -14.13
C HIS A 267 1.80 0.85 -15.10
N ARG A 268 2.15 2.01 -14.53
CA ARG A 268 2.51 3.23 -15.27
C ARG A 268 3.93 3.70 -14.96
N ASN A 269 4.69 2.90 -14.21
CA ASN A 269 6.05 3.17 -13.80
C ASN A 269 6.23 4.56 -13.15
N HIS A 270 5.38 4.85 -12.15
CA HIS A 270 5.40 6.12 -11.41
C HIS A 270 6.76 6.38 -10.75
N GLU A 271 7.44 5.33 -10.31
CA GLU A 271 8.75 5.41 -9.68
C GLU A 271 9.81 5.92 -10.67
N LYS A 272 9.86 5.37 -11.89
CA LYS A 272 10.77 5.87 -12.93
C LYS A 272 10.46 7.31 -13.35
N ILE A 273 9.19 7.68 -13.38
CA ILE A 273 8.77 9.08 -13.60
C ILE A 273 9.27 9.95 -12.43
N GLY A 274 9.20 9.43 -11.21
CA GLY A 274 9.64 10.08 -9.99
C GLY A 274 11.13 10.44 -9.98
N GLU A 275 11.99 9.59 -10.53
CA GLU A 275 13.44 9.80 -10.61
C GLU A 275 13.84 11.06 -11.39
N ARG A 276 13.02 11.50 -12.35
CA ARG A 276 13.32 12.63 -13.25
C ARG A 276 12.65 13.94 -12.84
N ASN A 277 11.76 13.85 -11.87
CA ASN A 277 11.00 14.97 -11.35
C ASN A 277 11.66 15.47 -10.07
N THR A 278 11.53 16.76 -9.82
CA THR A 278 11.82 17.30 -8.48
C THR A 278 10.81 16.75 -7.46
N PHE A 279 11.17 16.72 -6.17
CA PHE A 279 10.30 16.21 -5.10
C PHE A 279 8.89 16.85 -5.12
N ILE A 280 8.78 18.15 -5.38
CA ILE A 280 7.47 18.83 -5.44
C ILE A 280 6.63 18.39 -6.66
N GLN A 281 7.27 18.08 -7.80
CA GLN A 281 6.60 17.59 -9.00
C GLN A 281 6.07 16.16 -8.83
N ASN A 282 6.52 15.44 -7.80
CA ASN A 282 6.06 14.08 -7.48
C ASN A 282 4.81 14.05 -6.61
N ILE A 283 4.47 15.12 -5.89
CA ILE A 283 3.26 15.18 -5.05
C ILE A 283 1.99 14.82 -5.86
N PRO A 284 1.72 15.40 -7.05
CA PRO A 284 0.51 15.05 -7.81
C PRO A 284 0.46 13.59 -8.26
N TYR A 285 1.60 12.89 -8.38
CA TYR A 285 1.59 11.48 -8.76
C TYR A 285 1.17 10.59 -7.60
N THR A 286 1.43 10.98 -6.35
CA THR A 286 0.99 10.20 -5.19
C THR A 286 -0.53 10.25 -5.01
N ASP A 287 -1.21 11.31 -5.46
CA ASP A 287 -2.69 11.37 -5.54
C ASP A 287 -3.30 10.23 -6.38
N ARG A 288 -2.52 9.68 -7.33
CA ARG A 288 -2.99 8.75 -8.36
C ARG A 288 -2.65 7.29 -8.08
N LEU A 289 -2.00 7.00 -6.96
CA LEU A 289 -1.66 5.64 -6.54
C LEU A 289 -2.92 4.93 -6.06
N ASP A 290 -3.41 5.29 -4.88
CA ASP A 290 -4.81 5.07 -4.49
C ASP A 290 -5.62 6.32 -4.83
N TYR A 291 -6.33 6.25 -5.96
CA TYR A 291 -7.07 7.38 -6.53
C TYR A 291 -8.28 7.83 -5.69
N LEU A 292 -8.67 7.07 -4.66
CA LEU A 292 -9.69 7.47 -3.69
C LEU A 292 -9.10 8.19 -2.48
N CYS A 293 -7.82 7.96 -2.18
CA CYS A 293 -7.17 8.40 -0.95
C CYS A 293 -6.06 9.44 -1.17
N SER A 294 -6.28 10.39 -2.08
CA SER A 294 -5.27 11.38 -2.47
C SER A 294 -4.61 12.10 -1.29
N MET A 295 -5.40 12.63 -0.36
CA MET A 295 -4.92 13.32 0.83
C MET A 295 -4.03 12.44 1.72
N GLY A 296 -4.38 11.15 1.85
CA GLY A 296 -3.59 10.18 2.61
C GLY A 296 -2.26 9.83 1.94
N ASN A 297 -2.29 9.59 0.63
CA ASN A 297 -1.07 9.28 -0.15
C ASN A 297 -0.10 10.46 -0.17
N ASN A 298 -0.62 11.67 -0.38
CA ASN A 298 0.14 12.91 -0.27
C ASN A 298 0.76 13.04 1.12
N HIS A 299 -0.01 12.77 2.17
CA HIS A 299 0.48 12.89 3.54
C HIS A 299 1.67 11.97 3.81
N GLY A 300 1.59 10.69 3.43
CA GLY A 300 2.71 9.76 3.57
C GLY A 300 3.97 10.23 2.84
N TYR A 301 3.82 10.78 1.62
CA TYR A 301 4.94 11.30 0.85
C TYR A 301 5.57 12.56 1.45
N VAL A 302 4.76 13.54 1.86
CA VAL A 302 5.31 14.77 2.47
C VAL A 302 5.98 14.48 3.80
N LEU A 303 5.44 13.58 4.62
CA LEU A 303 6.06 13.16 5.88
C LEU A 303 7.43 12.52 5.64
N ALA A 304 7.56 11.66 4.63
CA ALA A 304 8.83 11.06 4.27
C ALA A 304 9.89 12.11 3.90
N VAL A 305 9.53 13.08 3.06
CA VAL A 305 10.45 14.16 2.65
C VAL A 305 10.75 15.13 3.81
N GLU A 306 9.77 15.47 4.63
CA GLU A 306 9.94 16.34 5.81
C GLU A 306 10.87 15.71 6.84
N LYS A 307 10.76 14.39 7.06
CA LYS A 307 11.67 13.62 7.92
C LYS A 307 13.10 13.65 7.39
N LEU A 308 13.30 13.53 6.08
CA LEU A 308 14.62 13.65 5.45
C LEU A 308 15.23 15.05 5.59
N LEU A 309 14.39 16.09 5.57
CA LEU A 309 14.82 17.49 5.70
C LEU A 309 14.94 17.96 7.15
N GLY A 310 14.41 17.21 8.12
CA GLY A 310 14.28 17.67 9.51
C GLY A 310 13.37 18.89 9.66
N SER A 311 12.35 19.01 8.79
CA SER A 311 11.44 20.16 8.74
C SER A 311 10.41 20.12 9.86
N GLN A 312 10.09 21.28 10.44
CA GLN A 312 9.00 21.43 11.40
C GLN A 312 7.78 22.03 10.71
N VAL A 313 6.61 21.44 10.96
CA VAL A 313 5.34 21.86 10.36
C VAL A 313 4.54 22.69 11.37
N PRO A 314 3.90 23.79 10.98
CA PRO A 314 3.05 24.58 11.88
C PRO A 314 1.90 23.76 12.48
N GLU A 315 1.59 24.01 13.75
CA GLU A 315 0.57 23.26 14.50
C GLU A 315 -0.79 23.20 13.75
N ARG A 316 -1.22 24.33 13.19
CA ARG A 316 -2.47 24.41 12.43
C ARG A 316 -2.46 23.49 11.21
N ALA A 317 -1.34 23.42 10.48
CA ALA A 317 -1.24 22.57 9.30
C ALA A 317 -1.33 21.09 9.67
N GLU A 318 -0.74 20.66 10.78
CA GLU A 318 -0.88 19.28 11.28
C GLU A 318 -2.32 18.93 11.64
N TRP A 319 -3.05 19.82 12.31
CA TRP A 319 -4.48 19.60 12.58
C TRP A 319 -5.33 19.52 11.30
N ILE A 320 -5.02 20.33 10.29
CA ILE A 320 -5.68 20.27 8.98
C ILE A 320 -5.33 18.95 8.27
N ARG A 321 -4.07 18.50 8.32
CA ARG A 321 -3.63 17.21 7.74
C ARG A 321 -4.42 16.05 8.33
N ILE A 322 -4.53 15.98 9.66
CA ILE A 322 -5.31 14.95 10.35
C ILE A 322 -6.78 15.02 9.94
N LEU A 323 -7.40 16.21 9.92
CA LEU A 323 -8.78 16.38 9.45
C LEU A 323 -8.97 15.80 8.04
N MET A 324 -8.12 16.18 7.09
CA MET A 324 -8.24 15.74 5.69
C MET A 324 -8.04 14.23 5.55
N VAL A 325 -7.09 13.65 6.28
CA VAL A 325 -6.81 12.20 6.23
C VAL A 325 -7.93 11.39 6.87
N GLU A 326 -8.47 11.80 8.01
CA GLU A 326 -9.57 11.07 8.66
C GLU A 326 -10.89 11.19 7.89
N LEU A 327 -11.16 12.35 7.27
CA LEU A 327 -12.27 12.46 6.31
C LEU A 327 -12.06 11.58 5.06
N THR A 328 -10.82 11.48 4.57
CA THR A 328 -10.47 10.57 3.48
C THR A 328 -10.65 9.10 3.87
N ARG A 329 -10.33 8.73 5.12
CA ARG A 329 -10.59 7.38 5.65
C ARG A 329 -12.09 7.06 5.62
N ILE A 330 -12.94 7.99 6.03
CA ILE A 330 -14.41 7.84 5.96
C ILE A 330 -14.86 7.65 4.50
N VAL A 331 -14.34 8.46 3.57
CA VAL A 331 -14.63 8.34 2.13
C VAL A 331 -14.24 6.97 1.58
N ASN A 332 -13.04 6.47 1.91
CA ASN A 332 -12.56 5.15 1.48
C ASN A 332 -13.46 4.04 2.02
N HIS A 333 -13.75 4.04 3.32
CA HIS A 333 -14.57 3.00 3.93
C HIS A 333 -16.00 3.00 3.41
N ALA A 334 -16.63 4.16 3.26
CA ALA A 334 -17.96 4.29 2.63
C ALA A 334 -17.95 3.72 1.20
N TRP A 335 -16.89 3.97 0.43
CA TRP A 335 -16.72 3.44 -0.91
C TRP A 335 -16.58 1.91 -0.93
N ALA A 336 -15.70 1.38 -0.09
CA ALA A 336 -15.43 -0.06 0.03
C ALA A 336 -16.68 -0.84 0.49
N LEU A 337 -17.42 -0.32 1.48
CA LEU A 337 -18.65 -0.92 1.98
C LEU A 337 -19.76 -0.91 0.91
N GLY A 338 -19.92 0.21 0.19
CA GLY A 338 -20.88 0.31 -0.90
C GLY A 338 -20.62 -0.71 -2.01
N PHE A 339 -19.35 -0.86 -2.43
CA PHE A 339 -18.98 -1.81 -3.47
C PHE A 339 -19.12 -3.26 -3.05
N LEU A 340 -18.70 -3.61 -1.81
CA LEU A 340 -18.88 -4.95 -1.26
C LEU A 340 -20.35 -5.38 -1.38
N LEU A 341 -21.28 -4.52 -0.98
CA LEU A 341 -22.72 -4.82 -1.03
C LEU A 341 -23.24 -4.93 -2.45
N ASN A 342 -22.81 -4.04 -3.34
CA ASN A 342 -23.20 -4.09 -4.75
C ASN A 342 -22.76 -5.41 -5.40
N ASP A 343 -21.53 -5.87 -5.14
CA ASP A 343 -21.00 -7.13 -5.66
C ASP A 343 -21.66 -8.37 -5.04
N LEU A 344 -22.09 -8.27 -3.78
CA LEU A 344 -22.89 -9.32 -3.14
C LEU A 344 -24.32 -9.41 -3.68
N GLY A 345 -24.77 -8.40 -4.43
CA GLY A 345 -26.05 -8.36 -5.13
C GLY A 345 -27.07 -7.35 -4.58
N ALA A 346 -26.71 -6.56 -3.56
CA ALA A 346 -27.55 -5.46 -3.09
C ALA A 346 -27.45 -4.29 -4.08
N LEU A 347 -28.28 -4.34 -5.13
CA LEU A 347 -28.21 -3.49 -6.31
C LEU A 347 -28.24 -2.00 -5.97
N GLN A 348 -27.06 -1.34 -5.99
CA GLN A 348 -26.82 0.10 -5.91
C GLN A 348 -27.39 0.90 -4.72
N THR A 349 -28.52 0.52 -4.11
CA THR A 349 -29.19 1.30 -3.05
C THR A 349 -28.28 1.61 -1.85
N PRO A 350 -27.65 0.61 -1.19
CA PRO A 350 -26.78 0.91 -0.05
C PRO A 350 -25.54 1.71 -0.47
N MET A 351 -25.02 1.45 -1.68
CA MET A 351 -23.91 2.21 -2.25
C MET A 351 -24.28 3.68 -2.45
N LEU A 352 -25.44 3.99 -3.03
CA LEU A 352 -25.91 5.35 -3.25
C LEU A 352 -26.10 6.12 -1.94
N TYR A 353 -26.61 5.46 -0.89
CA TYR A 353 -26.84 6.10 0.41
C TYR A 353 -25.52 6.51 1.06
N LEU A 354 -24.52 5.60 1.07
CA LEU A 354 -23.17 5.93 1.53
C LEU A 354 -22.51 7.00 0.65
N TYR A 355 -22.82 7.04 -0.64
CA TYR A 355 -22.19 7.99 -1.57
C TYR A 355 -22.70 9.42 -1.38
N ILE A 356 -23.96 9.59 -0.99
CA ILE A 356 -24.48 10.91 -0.61
C ILE A 356 -23.62 11.52 0.51
N GLU A 357 -23.26 10.71 1.51
CA GLU A 357 -22.40 11.17 2.61
C GLU A 357 -20.97 11.45 2.17
N ARG A 358 -20.43 10.62 1.28
CA ARG A 358 -19.13 10.86 0.64
C ARG A 358 -19.11 12.19 -0.11
N GLU A 359 -20.15 12.51 -0.88
CA GLU A 359 -20.19 13.75 -1.68
C GLU A 359 -20.12 15.00 -0.80
N LEU A 360 -20.67 14.98 0.42
CA LEU A 360 -20.54 16.08 1.38
C LEU A 360 -19.07 16.33 1.76
N ILE A 361 -18.31 15.26 1.99
CA ILE A 361 -16.88 15.36 2.29
C ILE A 361 -16.12 15.89 1.06
N LEU A 362 -16.48 15.45 -0.14
CA LEU A 362 -15.84 15.92 -1.36
C LEU A 362 -16.11 17.40 -1.66
N ASP A 363 -17.23 17.96 -1.22
CA ASP A 363 -17.49 19.40 -1.34
C ASP A 363 -16.54 20.23 -0.47
N LEU A 364 -16.15 19.71 0.71
CA LEU A 364 -15.09 20.33 1.50
C LEU A 364 -13.74 20.25 0.78
N PHE A 365 -13.42 19.10 0.18
CA PHE A 365 -12.17 18.94 -0.57
C PHE A 365 -12.11 19.88 -1.77
N GLU A 366 -13.21 20.02 -2.51
CA GLU A 366 -13.33 20.98 -3.60
C GLU A 366 -13.19 22.43 -3.11
N ALA A 367 -13.90 22.80 -2.05
CA ALA A 367 -13.84 24.16 -1.52
C ALA A 367 -12.44 24.53 -0.98
N THR A 368 -11.68 23.54 -0.51
CA THR A 368 -10.36 23.75 0.10
C THR A 368 -9.22 23.67 -0.93
N ALA A 369 -9.24 22.67 -1.80
CA ALA A 369 -8.15 22.34 -2.72
C ALA A 369 -8.46 22.67 -4.19
N GLY A 370 -9.72 22.98 -4.52
CA GLY A 370 -10.17 23.22 -5.90
C GLY A 370 -10.38 21.95 -6.72
N SER A 371 -10.31 20.76 -6.10
CA SER A 371 -10.49 19.46 -6.77
C SER A 371 -11.10 18.45 -5.81
N ARG A 372 -11.97 17.58 -6.34
CA ARG A 372 -12.75 16.59 -5.56
C ARG A 372 -12.01 15.27 -5.30
N MET A 373 -11.07 14.90 -6.16
CA MET A 373 -10.38 13.59 -6.07
C MET A 373 -8.87 13.77 -6.05
N MET A 374 -8.30 14.39 -7.09
CA MET A 374 -6.86 14.65 -7.20
C MET A 374 -6.57 16.02 -6.59
N CYS A 375 -6.55 16.07 -5.25
CA CYS A 375 -6.58 17.33 -4.52
C CYS A 375 -5.24 18.06 -4.53
N ASN A 376 -4.12 17.34 -4.61
CA ASN A 376 -2.76 17.88 -4.59
C ASN A 376 -2.59 18.99 -3.54
N TYR A 377 -2.96 18.69 -2.30
CA TYR A 377 -3.17 19.70 -1.26
C TYR A 377 -2.05 19.73 -0.22
N MET A 378 -1.48 18.59 0.14
CA MET A 378 -0.37 18.56 1.09
C MET A 378 0.89 19.15 0.45
N ARG A 379 1.69 19.86 1.25
CA ARG A 379 2.95 20.49 0.82
C ARG A 379 4.04 20.20 1.83
N PHE A 380 5.30 20.23 1.41
CA PHE A 380 6.41 20.22 2.36
C PHE A 380 6.30 21.46 3.26
N GLY A 381 6.38 21.25 4.57
CA GLY A 381 6.20 22.28 5.59
C GLY A 381 4.74 22.52 5.99
N GLY A 382 3.75 21.88 5.37
CA GLY A 382 2.34 22.04 5.77
C GLY A 382 1.31 21.72 4.69
N VAL A 383 0.44 22.67 4.38
CA VAL A 383 -0.67 22.51 3.40
C VAL A 383 -0.74 23.71 2.45
N ALA A 384 -1.28 23.51 1.25
CA ALA A 384 -1.27 24.56 0.21
C ALA A 384 -2.06 25.82 0.58
N TYR A 385 -3.22 25.66 1.24
CA TYR A 385 -4.11 26.75 1.63
C TYR A 385 -4.76 26.42 2.98
N ASP A 386 -5.15 27.43 3.76
CA ASP A 386 -5.99 27.20 4.96
C ASP A 386 -7.41 26.78 4.56
N LEU A 387 -8.21 26.28 5.51
CA LEU A 387 -9.61 25.95 5.33
C LEU A 387 -10.41 27.15 4.80
N PRO A 388 -11.34 26.95 3.86
CA PRO A 388 -12.14 28.03 3.30
C PRO A 388 -13.03 28.63 4.39
N THR A 389 -13.53 29.84 4.18
CA THR A 389 -14.47 30.46 5.13
C THR A 389 -15.83 29.77 5.13
N HIS A 390 -16.24 29.25 3.98
CA HIS A 390 -17.51 28.57 3.76
C HIS A 390 -17.31 27.30 2.92
N VAL A 391 -18.13 26.29 3.20
CA VAL A 391 -18.35 25.14 2.32
C VAL A 391 -19.81 25.18 1.93
N ARG A 392 -20.09 25.08 0.62
CA ARG A 392 -21.43 25.37 0.07
C ARG A 392 -21.89 26.77 0.52
N THR A 393 -23.01 26.86 1.23
CA THR A 393 -23.59 28.12 1.73
C THR A 393 -23.42 28.30 3.24
N GLN A 394 -22.64 27.45 3.91
CA GLN A 394 -22.51 27.41 5.37
C GLN A 394 -21.05 27.70 5.80
N PRO A 395 -20.82 28.34 6.96
CA PRO A 395 -19.48 28.46 7.52
C PRO A 395 -18.81 27.09 7.71
N THR A 396 -17.55 26.95 7.31
CA THR A 396 -16.84 25.65 7.26
C THR A 396 -16.84 24.90 8.60
N MET A 397 -16.66 25.62 9.71
CA MET A 397 -16.65 24.99 11.03
C MET A 397 -18.04 24.52 11.49
N GLU A 398 -19.11 25.17 11.02
CA GLU A 398 -20.49 24.73 11.27
C GLU A 398 -20.82 23.50 10.42
N PHE A 399 -20.43 23.53 9.14
CA PHE A 399 -20.55 22.39 8.24
C PHE A 399 -19.86 21.14 8.79
N LEU A 400 -18.59 21.26 9.20
CA LEU A 400 -17.84 20.15 9.80
C LEU A 400 -18.49 19.65 11.08
N HIS A 401 -19.01 20.55 11.91
CA HIS A 401 -19.69 20.19 13.15
C HIS A 401 -20.99 19.41 12.86
N GLU A 402 -21.86 19.92 11.99
CA GLU A 402 -23.09 19.22 11.57
C GLU A 402 -22.77 17.86 10.96
N LEU A 403 -21.73 17.79 10.11
CA LEU A 403 -21.31 16.55 9.45
C LEU A 403 -20.98 15.44 10.46
N VAL A 404 -20.17 15.72 11.48
CA VAL A 404 -19.68 14.69 12.42
C VAL A 404 -20.55 14.49 13.65
N TYR A 405 -21.39 15.45 14.03
CA TYR A 405 -22.27 15.34 15.19
C TYR A 405 -23.70 14.90 14.85
N ASP A 406 -24.21 15.17 13.64
CA ASP A 406 -25.56 14.77 13.22
C ASP A 406 -25.55 13.90 11.96
N ARG A 407 -25.00 14.40 10.86
CA ARG A 407 -25.22 13.80 9.54
C ARG A 407 -24.66 12.39 9.40
N LEU A 408 -23.35 12.22 9.63
CA LEU A 408 -22.68 10.92 9.48
C LEU A 408 -23.17 9.89 10.52
N PRO A 409 -23.29 10.21 11.83
CA PRO A 409 -23.82 9.25 12.80
C PRO A 409 -25.20 8.71 12.44
N ARG A 410 -26.13 9.59 12.03
CA ARG A 410 -27.48 9.20 11.62
C ARG A 410 -27.46 8.28 10.38
N ALA A 411 -26.66 8.64 9.37
CA ALA A 411 -26.55 7.84 8.16
C ALA A 411 -25.98 6.45 8.42
N LEU A 412 -25.01 6.34 9.34
CA LEU A 412 -24.43 5.06 9.75
C LEU A 412 -25.43 4.20 10.53
N GLU A 413 -26.17 4.79 11.47
CA GLU A 413 -27.21 4.07 12.24
C GLU A 413 -28.29 3.50 11.30
N GLU A 414 -28.75 4.29 10.32
CA GLU A 414 -29.70 3.84 9.30
C GLU A 414 -29.10 2.71 8.45
N PHE A 415 -27.86 2.86 7.99
CA PHE A 415 -27.17 1.85 7.20
C PHE A 415 -27.02 0.53 7.96
N GLU A 416 -26.60 0.57 9.22
CA GLU A 416 -26.43 -0.62 10.04
C GLU A 416 -27.75 -1.32 10.35
N THR A 417 -28.80 -0.55 10.60
CA THR A 417 -30.16 -1.06 10.83
C THR A 417 -30.65 -1.88 9.62
N LEU A 418 -30.33 -1.43 8.41
CA LEU A 418 -30.77 -2.09 7.18
C LEU A 418 -29.86 -3.25 6.76
N ILE A 419 -28.55 -3.15 6.98
CA ILE A 419 -27.55 -4.04 6.37
C ILE A 419 -26.88 -4.97 7.37
N THR A 420 -26.41 -4.47 8.53
CA THR A 420 -25.52 -5.24 9.43
C THR A 420 -26.16 -6.55 9.87
N ASN A 421 -27.45 -6.51 10.23
CA ASN A 421 -28.18 -7.70 10.68
C ASN A 421 -28.94 -8.43 9.56
N ASN A 422 -28.75 -8.04 8.29
CA ASN A 422 -29.41 -8.67 7.16
C ASN A 422 -28.96 -10.12 6.99
N GLU A 423 -29.91 -11.05 6.87
CA GLU A 423 -29.63 -12.49 6.78
C GLU A 423 -28.78 -12.86 5.56
N ILE A 424 -29.03 -12.24 4.40
CA ILE A 424 -28.29 -12.51 3.16
C ILE A 424 -26.85 -12.04 3.31
N MET A 425 -26.65 -10.83 3.84
CA MET A 425 -25.32 -10.28 4.09
C MET A 425 -24.52 -11.24 4.97
N ARG A 426 -25.07 -11.59 6.14
CA ARG A 426 -24.43 -12.50 7.11
C ARG A 426 -24.13 -13.87 6.51
N ALA A 427 -25.09 -14.47 5.79
CA ALA A 427 -24.91 -15.77 5.16
C ALA A 427 -23.83 -15.79 4.06
N ARG A 428 -23.55 -14.64 3.43
CA ARG A 428 -22.58 -14.53 2.32
C ARG A 428 -21.19 -14.11 2.76
N SER A 429 -21.02 -13.62 4.00
CA SER A 429 -19.75 -13.09 4.49
C SER A 429 -19.19 -13.83 5.72
N ILE A 430 -20.05 -14.36 6.60
CA ILE A 430 -19.59 -15.05 7.81
C ILE A 430 -18.94 -16.38 7.43
N GLY A 431 -17.72 -16.62 7.90
CA GLY A 431 -16.92 -17.81 7.58
C GLY A 431 -16.36 -17.85 6.15
N VAL A 432 -16.59 -16.81 5.34
CA VAL A 432 -16.07 -16.72 3.96
C VAL A 432 -14.79 -15.89 3.95
N GLY A 433 -13.78 -16.36 3.21
CA GLY A 433 -12.51 -15.66 3.07
C GLY A 433 -11.70 -15.60 4.37
N TYR A 434 -11.87 -16.61 5.24
CA TYR A 434 -11.16 -16.76 6.50
C TYR A 434 -9.65 -16.59 6.33
N LEU A 435 -9.05 -15.79 7.20
CA LEU A 435 -7.61 -15.60 7.31
C LEU A 435 -7.25 -15.70 8.79
N SER A 436 -6.35 -16.62 9.13
CA SER A 436 -5.87 -16.78 10.50
C SER A 436 -5.00 -15.60 10.92
N LEU A 437 -4.81 -15.41 12.22
CA LEU A 437 -3.90 -14.40 12.76
C LEU A 437 -2.47 -14.61 12.22
N GLU A 438 -2.02 -15.87 12.26
CA GLU A 438 -0.67 -16.26 11.87
C GLU A 438 -0.44 -16.03 10.38
N ASP A 439 -1.40 -16.42 9.53
CA ASP A 439 -1.32 -16.19 8.08
C ASP A 439 -1.41 -14.71 7.73
N ALA A 440 -2.24 -13.93 8.44
CA ALA A 440 -2.36 -12.49 8.23
C ALA A 440 -1.02 -11.76 8.44
N ILE A 441 -0.26 -12.16 9.47
CA ILE A 441 1.08 -11.63 9.76
C ILE A 441 2.08 -12.16 8.73
N ALA A 442 2.07 -13.47 8.46
CA ALA A 442 3.02 -14.12 7.56
C ALA A 442 2.91 -13.62 6.10
N LEU A 443 1.70 -13.32 5.64
CA LEU A 443 1.41 -12.74 4.32
C LEU A 443 1.55 -11.21 4.29
N SER A 444 2.09 -10.59 5.35
CA SER A 444 2.33 -9.14 5.42
C SER A 444 1.08 -8.29 5.17
N THR A 445 -0.09 -8.78 5.60
CA THR A 445 -1.34 -8.02 5.41
C THR A 445 -1.39 -6.82 6.36
N ALA A 446 -2.02 -5.72 5.93
CA ALA A 446 -2.09 -4.49 6.71
C ALA A 446 -3.53 -4.02 6.96
N GLY A 447 -3.68 -3.12 7.94
CA GLY A 447 -4.93 -2.38 8.17
C GLY A 447 -6.12 -3.28 8.50
N PRO A 448 -7.29 -3.08 7.85
CA PRO A 448 -8.50 -3.84 8.17
C PRO A 448 -8.39 -5.36 7.99
N LEU A 449 -7.53 -5.86 7.08
CA LEU A 449 -7.35 -7.32 6.91
C LEU A 449 -6.65 -7.93 8.13
N LEU A 450 -5.57 -7.28 8.57
CA LEU A 450 -4.77 -7.71 9.72
C LEU A 450 -5.61 -7.65 11.00
N ARG A 451 -6.31 -6.53 11.23
CA ARG A 451 -7.12 -6.32 12.43
C ARG A 451 -8.39 -7.16 12.50
N ALA A 452 -8.95 -7.58 11.36
CA ALA A 452 -10.08 -8.51 11.35
C ALA A 452 -9.68 -9.93 11.77
N SER A 453 -8.39 -10.24 11.69
CA SER A 453 -7.82 -11.54 12.02
C SER A 453 -7.29 -11.60 13.46
N GLY A 454 -7.59 -10.60 14.30
CA GLY A 454 -7.27 -10.60 15.73
C GLY A 454 -6.02 -9.82 16.13
N VAL A 455 -5.34 -9.14 15.20
CA VAL A 455 -4.07 -8.46 15.47
C VAL A 455 -4.30 -6.97 15.80
N PRO A 456 -4.03 -6.49 17.03
CA PRO A 456 -4.27 -5.12 17.45
C PRO A 456 -3.19 -4.13 16.99
N TYR A 457 -2.87 -4.09 15.69
CA TYR A 457 -1.81 -3.26 15.13
C TYR A 457 -2.35 -2.08 14.29
N ASP A 458 -1.95 -0.86 14.63
CA ASP A 458 -2.19 0.35 13.85
C ASP A 458 -1.00 1.30 13.97
N VAL A 459 -0.46 1.72 12.82
CA VAL A 459 0.72 2.58 12.75
C VAL A 459 0.55 3.91 13.47
N ARG A 460 -0.68 4.46 13.55
CA ARG A 460 -0.95 5.72 14.27
C ARG A 460 -0.75 5.59 15.79
N ARG A 461 -0.72 4.36 16.31
CA ARG A 461 -0.41 4.05 17.71
C ARG A 461 0.97 3.42 17.89
N ALA A 462 1.37 2.53 16.98
CA ALA A 462 2.63 1.80 17.07
C ALA A 462 3.86 2.66 16.75
N GLU A 463 3.75 3.57 15.77
CA GLU A 463 4.77 4.55 15.40
C GLU A 463 4.07 5.90 15.08
N PRO A 464 3.59 6.62 16.11
CA PRO A 464 2.78 7.82 15.91
C PRO A 464 3.49 8.87 15.05
N TYR A 465 2.73 9.51 14.17
CA TYR A 465 3.13 10.63 13.34
C TYR A 465 2.11 11.76 13.49
N SER A 466 2.46 12.97 13.04
CA SER A 466 1.63 14.17 13.28
C SER A 466 1.29 14.29 14.78
N TYR A 467 0.04 14.64 15.12
CA TYR A 467 -0.46 14.71 16.50
C TYR A 467 -1.42 13.56 16.87
N TYR A 468 -1.33 12.39 16.22
CA TYR A 468 -2.17 11.24 16.58
C TYR A 468 -1.95 10.76 18.03
N GLU A 469 -0.77 11.00 18.60
CA GLU A 469 -0.45 10.69 20.00
C GLU A 469 -1.27 11.53 21.01
N HIS A 470 -1.76 12.71 20.60
CA HIS A 470 -2.57 13.60 21.44
C HIS A 470 -4.08 13.34 21.32
N LEU A 471 -4.48 12.38 20.48
CA LEU A 471 -5.87 12.08 20.18
C LEU A 471 -6.31 10.77 20.83
N ASP A 472 -7.52 10.75 21.37
CA ASP A 472 -8.13 9.59 22.00
C ASP A 472 -9.02 8.83 21.01
N PHE A 473 -8.62 7.61 20.66
CA PHE A 473 -9.31 6.72 19.74
C PHE A 473 -8.87 5.28 19.97
N ASP A 474 -9.78 4.35 19.70
CA ASP A 474 -9.53 2.92 19.87
C ASP A 474 -9.11 2.31 18.54
N VAL A 475 -8.20 1.32 18.59
CA VAL A 475 -7.87 0.49 17.43
C VAL A 475 -8.96 -0.59 17.32
N ALA A 476 -9.74 -0.57 16.24
CA ALA A 476 -10.80 -1.54 16.00
C ALA A 476 -10.23 -2.91 15.65
N VAL A 477 -10.56 -3.94 16.44
CA VAL A 477 -10.07 -5.32 16.26
C VAL A 477 -11.23 -6.30 16.34
N ARG A 478 -11.21 -7.30 15.46
CA ARG A 478 -12.14 -8.43 15.43
C ARG A 478 -11.34 -9.72 15.27
N TYR A 479 -11.95 -10.89 15.44
CA TYR A 479 -11.19 -12.12 15.72
C TYR A 479 -11.55 -13.31 14.83
N ASN A 480 -12.58 -13.20 13.97
CA ASN A 480 -13.04 -14.30 13.14
C ASN A 480 -12.27 -14.37 11.81
N GLY A 481 -11.59 -13.30 11.38
CA GLY A 481 -10.77 -13.29 10.16
C GLY A 481 -11.54 -13.35 8.83
N ASP A 482 -12.88 -13.33 8.88
CA ASP A 482 -13.76 -13.45 7.71
C ASP A 482 -14.14 -12.10 7.08
N ILE A 483 -14.90 -12.14 5.99
CA ILE A 483 -15.36 -10.94 5.28
C ILE A 483 -16.30 -10.10 6.17
N TYR A 484 -17.07 -10.72 7.07
CA TYR A 484 -18.01 -10.01 7.94
C TYR A 484 -17.28 -9.14 8.96
N ASP A 485 -16.24 -9.67 9.60
CA ASP A 485 -15.39 -8.90 10.51
C ASP A 485 -14.65 -7.76 9.79
N ARG A 486 -14.22 -7.98 8.53
CA ARG A 486 -13.61 -6.94 7.69
C ARG A 486 -14.61 -5.84 7.29
N TYR A 487 -15.89 -6.17 7.20
CA TYR A 487 -16.98 -5.20 7.03
C TYR A 487 -17.18 -4.40 8.31
N LEU A 488 -17.31 -5.07 9.46
CA LEU A 488 -17.54 -4.42 10.76
C LEU A 488 -16.39 -3.48 11.14
N ILE A 489 -15.13 -3.89 10.94
CA ILE A 489 -13.99 -3.02 11.23
C ILE A 489 -14.03 -1.72 10.45
N ARG A 490 -14.49 -1.73 9.19
CA ARG A 490 -14.59 -0.49 8.40
C ARG A 490 -15.66 0.45 8.96
N LEU A 491 -16.76 -0.09 9.51
CA LEU A 491 -17.74 0.71 10.24
C LEU A 491 -17.15 1.24 11.55
N ASP A 492 -16.51 0.39 12.34
CA ASP A 492 -15.84 0.76 13.58
C ASP A 492 -14.82 1.89 13.34
N GLU A 493 -14.02 1.78 12.27
CA GLU A 493 -13.05 2.81 11.88
C GLU A 493 -13.71 4.12 11.44
N ILE A 494 -14.86 4.09 10.76
CA ILE A 494 -15.62 5.33 10.47
C ILE A 494 -16.03 6.01 11.78
N TYR A 495 -16.53 5.27 12.77
CA TYR A 495 -16.88 5.82 14.08
C TYR A 495 -15.66 6.41 14.80
N GLN A 496 -14.51 5.75 14.73
CA GLN A 496 -13.27 6.26 15.32
C GLN A 496 -12.76 7.50 14.57
N SER A 497 -12.86 7.56 13.23
CA SER A 497 -12.55 8.78 12.47
C SER A 497 -13.47 9.94 12.85
N ILE A 498 -14.77 9.69 13.03
CA ILE A 498 -15.71 10.71 13.53
C ILE A 498 -15.29 11.20 14.92
N ARG A 499 -14.89 10.29 15.83
CA ARG A 499 -14.39 10.64 17.16
C ARG A 499 -13.10 11.47 17.10
N ILE A 500 -12.18 11.14 16.20
CA ILE A 500 -10.96 11.90 15.99
C ILE A 500 -11.29 13.30 15.47
N VAL A 501 -12.11 13.41 14.42
CA VAL A 501 -12.48 14.72 13.84
C VAL A 501 -13.14 15.61 14.89
N LYS A 502 -14.03 15.07 15.73
CA LYS A 502 -14.64 15.81 16.87
C LYS A 502 -13.60 16.44 17.80
N GLN A 503 -12.49 15.75 18.05
CA GLN A 503 -11.38 16.28 18.87
C GLN A 503 -10.52 17.30 18.11
N VAL A 504 -10.36 17.14 16.81
CA VAL A 504 -9.60 18.08 15.96
C VAL A 504 -10.30 19.43 15.80
N LEU A 505 -11.64 19.49 15.75
CA LEU A 505 -12.38 20.74 15.53
C LEU A 505 -12.07 21.84 16.58
N PRO A 506 -12.02 21.57 17.90
CA PRO A 506 -11.55 22.54 18.91
C PRO A 506 -10.15 23.11 18.63
N HIS A 507 -9.18 22.26 18.26
CA HIS A 507 -7.82 22.71 17.94
C HIS A 507 -7.79 23.62 16.72
N LEU A 508 -8.57 23.32 15.68
CA LEU A 508 -8.71 24.17 14.49
C LEU A 508 -9.35 25.53 14.80
N LYS A 509 -10.27 25.59 15.77
CA LYS A 509 -10.84 26.87 16.24
C LYS A 509 -9.81 27.69 17.02
N ALA A 510 -9.05 27.05 17.90
CA ALA A 510 -8.04 27.70 18.72
C ALA A 510 -6.87 28.25 17.88
N THR A 511 -6.48 27.54 16.83
CA THR A 511 -5.36 27.91 15.94
C THR A 511 -5.79 28.77 14.74
N LYS A 512 -7.00 29.35 14.74
CA LYS A 512 -7.51 30.11 13.60
C LYS A 512 -6.59 31.28 13.23
N GLY A 513 -6.17 31.34 11.96
CA GLY A 513 -5.30 32.40 11.44
C GLY A 513 -3.80 32.17 11.69
N ALA A 514 -3.41 31.05 12.31
CA ALA A 514 -2.01 30.65 12.42
C ALA A 514 -1.44 30.22 11.03
N PRO A 515 -0.11 30.22 10.86
CA PRO A 515 0.52 29.78 9.61
C PRO A 515 0.18 28.33 9.24
N VAL A 516 0.18 28.04 7.94
CA VAL A 516 -0.13 26.71 7.38
C VAL A 516 0.99 26.13 6.50
N VAL A 517 2.10 26.87 6.34
CA VAL A 517 3.36 26.47 5.69
C VAL A 517 4.51 27.14 6.42
#